data_AF-A0A6I5YKY3-F1
#
_entry.id   AF-A0A6I5YKY3-F1
#
_cell.length_a   1.000
_cell.length_b   1.000
_cell.length_c   1.000
_cell.angle_alpha   90.00
_cell.angle_beta   90.00
_cell.angle_gamma   90.00
#
_symmetry.space_group_name_H-M   'P 1'
#
loop_
_entity.id
_entity.type
_entity.pdbx_description
1 polymer ?
#
loop_
_entity_poly.entity_id
_entity_poly.type
_entity_poly.pdbx_seq_one_letter_code
_entity_poly.pdbx_strand_id
1 'polypeptide(L)'
;MMGLILSRRMRIVLALALLVGLLIFLPMRVALGLAGLERIGVAARAVRGTVWSGRIDQLMLGNMPLGSVRAGLSPVSLLMGRARFDIARTKGLPDDVKGALTVGFGRIGVDDVTGSVPLGRTFAPLPVGSLILEEVSAHFSGERCGHAEGRVRARMAGQFPGLNLSQGLSGTIACDGDALLLPLVSQSGLEKVTLRIWRSGRYVAEMRVETADPTLAATLGQAGFAGIGNAQLLKVEGTL
;
A
#
# COMPACT_ATOMS: atom_id res chain seq x y z
N MET A 1 24.76 20.93 -49.16
CA MET A 1 24.31 20.59 -47.80
C MET A 1 25.52 20.05 -47.04
N MET A 2 26.18 20.89 -46.24
CA MET A 2 27.42 20.52 -45.54
C MET A 2 27.04 19.70 -44.30
N GLY A 3 27.20 18.37 -44.38
CA GLY A 3 26.96 17.48 -43.25
C GLY A 3 27.99 17.75 -42.16
N LEU A 4 27.52 18.12 -40.96
CA LEU A 4 28.38 18.27 -39.78
C LEU A 4 29.02 16.92 -39.46
N ILE A 5 30.32 16.76 -39.74
CA ILE A 5 31.08 15.57 -39.35
C ILE A 5 31.34 15.65 -37.84
N LEU A 6 30.40 15.15 -37.04
CA LEU A 6 30.50 15.12 -35.58
C LEU A 6 31.52 14.05 -35.15
N SER A 7 32.56 14.46 -34.43
CA SER A 7 33.51 13.53 -33.80
C SER A 7 32.78 12.54 -32.88
N ARG A 8 33.33 11.33 -32.71
CA ARG A 8 32.73 10.30 -31.83
C ARG A 8 32.46 10.83 -30.41
N ARG A 9 33.37 11.66 -29.88
CA ARG A 9 33.23 12.31 -28.57
C ARG A 9 32.04 13.27 -28.54
N MET A 10 31.88 14.11 -29.57
CA MET A 10 30.77 15.05 -29.65
C MET A 10 29.42 14.33 -29.75
N ARG A 11 29.34 13.22 -30.49
CA ARG A 11 28.13 12.38 -30.55
C ARG A 11 27.76 11.80 -29.19
N ILE A 12 28.74 11.32 -28.42
CA ILE A 12 28.51 10.79 -27.06
C ILE A 12 28.00 11.90 -26.14
N VAL A 13 28.63 13.08 -26.16
CA VAL A 13 28.22 14.23 -25.34
C VAL A 13 26.79 14.67 -25.69
N LEU A 14 26.48 14.77 -26.99
CA LEU A 14 25.15 15.15 -27.45
C LEU A 14 24.09 14.11 -27.05
N ALA A 15 24.40 12.81 -27.19
CA ALA A 15 23.50 11.73 -26.77
C ALA A 15 23.25 11.73 -25.25
N LEU A 16 24.29 11.93 -24.44
CA LEU A 16 24.17 12.07 -22.99
C LEU A 16 23.36 13.31 -22.61
N ALA A 17 23.64 14.46 -23.22
CA ALA A 17 22.89 15.69 -22.97
C ALA A 17 21.41 15.54 -23.34
N LEU A 18 21.11 14.87 -24.47
CA LEU A 18 19.74 14.54 -24.87
C LEU A 18 19.05 13.63 -23.86
N LEU A 19 19.72 12.56 -23.40
CA LEU A 19 19.19 11.64 -22.39
C LEU A 19 18.90 12.37 -21.07
N VAL A 20 19.84 13.19 -20.61
CA VAL A 20 19.67 14.00 -19.39
C VAL A 20 18.52 14.98 -19.55
N GLY A 21 18.43 15.68 -20.68
CA GLY A 21 17.32 16.57 -20.99
C GLY A 21 15.98 15.84 -20.98
N LEU A 22 15.90 14.67 -21.62
CA LEU A 22 14.69 13.86 -21.64
C LEU A 22 14.29 13.39 -20.24
N LEU A 23 15.25 13.03 -19.38
CA LEU A 23 14.98 12.62 -18.00
C LEU A 23 14.50 13.80 -17.13
N ILE A 24 15.13 14.98 -17.26
CA ILE A 24 14.74 16.18 -16.51
C ILE A 24 13.33 16.65 -16.92
N PHE A 25 13.03 16.64 -18.21
CA PHE A 25 11.74 17.11 -18.74
C PHE A 25 10.71 15.99 -18.96
N LEU A 26 10.97 14.78 -18.44
CA LEU A 26 10.10 13.62 -18.64
C LEU A 26 8.70 13.91 -18.08
N PRO A 27 7.65 13.96 -18.92
CA PRO A 27 6.29 14.19 -18.44
C PRO A 27 5.82 12.98 -17.64
N MET A 28 5.17 13.22 -16.49
CA MET A 28 4.69 12.13 -15.62
C MET A 28 3.77 11.16 -16.38
N ARG A 29 2.89 11.68 -17.24
CA ARG A 29 1.98 10.86 -18.06
C ARG A 29 2.71 9.80 -18.91
N VAL A 30 3.87 10.14 -19.46
CA VAL A 30 4.65 9.22 -20.30
C VAL A 30 5.25 8.12 -19.42
N ALA A 31 5.81 8.51 -18.26
CA ALA A 31 6.36 7.55 -17.31
C ALA A 31 5.31 6.56 -16.79
N LEU A 32 4.10 7.03 -16.43
CA LEU A 32 3.02 6.17 -15.97
C LEU A 32 2.53 5.21 -17.06
N GLY A 33 2.46 5.68 -18.32
CA GLY A 33 2.11 4.85 -19.47
C GLY A 33 3.14 3.75 -19.74
N LEU A 34 4.44 4.09 -19.67
CA LEU A 34 5.53 3.13 -19.82
C LEU A 34 5.56 2.09 -18.68
N ALA A 35 5.22 2.50 -17.46
CA ALA A 35 5.08 1.59 -16.32
C ALA A 35 3.86 0.65 -16.46
N GLY A 36 2.93 0.93 -17.38
CA GLY A 36 1.76 0.11 -17.64
C GLY A 36 0.79 0.04 -16.46
N LEU A 37 0.66 1.15 -15.71
CA LEU A 37 -0.18 1.20 -14.51
C LEU A 37 -1.66 0.93 -14.80
N GLU A 38 -2.11 1.12 -16.04
CA GLU A 38 -3.45 0.74 -16.50
C GLU A 38 -3.74 -0.75 -16.30
N ARG A 39 -2.71 -1.61 -16.43
CA ARG A 39 -2.83 -3.07 -16.27
C ARG A 39 -3.05 -3.50 -14.82
N ILE A 40 -2.68 -2.65 -13.87
CA ILE A 40 -2.89 -2.88 -12.43
C ILE A 40 -4.08 -2.06 -11.89
N GLY A 41 -4.98 -1.61 -12.78
CA GLY A 41 -6.22 -0.94 -12.40
C GLY A 41 -6.05 0.51 -11.93
N VAL A 42 -4.90 1.14 -12.18
CA VAL A 42 -4.71 2.56 -11.86
C VAL A 42 -5.30 3.42 -12.97
N ALA A 43 -6.32 4.22 -12.65
CA ALA A 43 -6.93 5.19 -13.54
C ALA A 43 -6.86 6.60 -12.93
N ALA A 44 -6.76 7.64 -13.76
CA ALA A 44 -6.79 9.02 -13.30
C ALA A 44 -7.45 9.92 -14.34
N ARG A 45 -8.16 10.97 -13.89
CA ARG A 45 -8.80 11.91 -14.82
C ARG A 45 -7.77 12.78 -15.53
N ALA A 46 -6.78 13.28 -14.79
CA ALA A 46 -5.72 14.11 -15.35
C ALA A 46 -4.39 13.89 -14.63
N VAL A 47 -3.32 13.87 -15.41
CA VAL A 47 -1.93 13.80 -14.92
C VAL A 47 -1.17 14.99 -15.47
N ARG A 48 -0.56 15.77 -14.58
CA ARG A 48 0.16 17.01 -14.89
C ARG A 48 1.54 17.01 -14.22
N GLY A 49 2.45 17.80 -14.78
CA GLY A 49 3.82 17.96 -14.25
C GLY A 49 4.81 16.94 -14.80
N THR A 50 6.06 17.08 -14.36
CA THR A 50 7.15 16.15 -14.67
C THR A 50 7.13 14.96 -13.70
N VAL A 51 7.93 13.95 -13.96
CA VAL A 51 8.12 12.82 -13.02
C VAL A 51 8.59 13.25 -11.64
N TRP A 52 9.24 14.41 -11.52
CA TRP A 52 9.77 14.95 -10.27
C TRP A 52 8.72 15.68 -9.42
N SER A 53 7.76 16.34 -10.08
CA SER A 53 6.75 17.19 -9.45
C SER A 53 5.37 16.98 -10.09
N GLY A 54 4.90 15.75 -10.01
CA GLY A 54 3.65 15.32 -10.61
C GLY A 54 2.43 15.61 -9.74
N ARG A 55 1.30 15.87 -10.41
CA ARG A 55 -0.03 15.91 -9.80
C ARG A 55 -0.96 15.00 -10.57
N ILE A 56 -1.63 14.12 -9.84
CA ILE A 56 -2.60 13.15 -10.36
C ILE A 56 -3.95 13.51 -9.78
N ASP A 57 -4.85 13.99 -10.63
CA ASP A 57 -6.19 14.40 -10.24
C ASP A 57 -7.17 13.23 -10.35
N GLN A 58 -7.93 13.02 -9.27
CA GLN A 58 -8.91 11.93 -9.16
C GLN A 58 -8.33 10.56 -9.52
N LEU A 59 -7.28 10.18 -8.80
CA LEU A 59 -6.73 8.83 -8.88
C LEU A 59 -7.77 7.80 -8.41
N MET A 60 -7.91 6.73 -9.17
CA MET A 60 -8.70 5.55 -8.86
C MET A 60 -7.76 4.34 -8.91
N LEU A 61 -7.88 3.46 -7.91
CA LEU A 61 -7.19 2.18 -7.87
C LEU A 61 -8.24 1.08 -7.87
N GLY A 62 -8.42 0.42 -9.01
CA GLY A 62 -9.59 -0.43 -9.28
C GLY A 62 -10.88 0.37 -9.06
N ASN A 63 -11.71 -0.07 -8.12
CA ASN A 63 -12.97 0.59 -7.77
C ASN A 63 -12.83 1.59 -6.60
N MET A 64 -11.63 1.78 -6.06
CA MET A 64 -11.39 2.64 -4.90
C MET A 64 -11.02 4.05 -5.36
N PRO A 65 -11.87 5.07 -5.12
CA PRO A 65 -11.51 6.44 -5.40
C PRO A 65 -10.49 6.89 -4.37
N LEU A 66 -9.22 6.92 -4.77
CA LEU A 66 -8.21 7.57 -3.95
C LEU A 66 -8.53 9.05 -3.96
N GLY A 67 -8.62 9.72 -5.11
CA GLY A 67 -8.80 11.19 -5.25
C GLY A 67 -7.49 11.88 -5.67
N SER A 68 -7.38 13.20 -5.55
CA SER A 68 -6.17 13.90 -6.03
C SER A 68 -4.95 13.70 -5.13
N VAL A 69 -3.80 13.36 -5.73
CA VAL A 69 -2.51 13.17 -5.06
C VAL A 69 -1.40 13.95 -5.76
N ARG A 70 -0.38 14.34 -5.01
CA ARG A 70 0.92 14.73 -5.55
C ARG A 70 1.83 13.52 -5.49
N ALA A 71 2.61 13.30 -6.54
CA ALA A 71 3.58 12.23 -6.59
C ALA A 71 4.85 12.72 -7.30
N GLY A 72 6.02 12.37 -6.78
CA GLY A 72 7.30 12.79 -7.34
C GLY A 72 8.37 11.73 -7.15
N LEU A 73 9.13 11.46 -8.21
CA LEU A 73 10.32 10.62 -8.15
C LEU A 73 11.45 11.40 -7.44
N SER A 74 12.14 10.79 -6.50
CA SER A 74 13.29 11.39 -5.83
C SER A 74 14.55 11.32 -6.72
N PRO A 75 15.14 12.48 -7.11
CA PRO A 75 16.37 12.49 -7.90
C PRO A 75 17.54 11.83 -7.17
N VAL A 76 17.65 12.09 -5.87
CA VAL A 76 18.74 11.55 -5.04
C VAL A 76 18.65 10.03 -4.95
N SER A 77 17.44 9.49 -4.74
CA SER A 77 17.25 8.04 -4.71
C SER A 77 17.56 7.40 -6.06
N LEU A 78 17.20 8.06 -7.16
CA LEU A 78 17.47 7.55 -8.51
C LEU A 78 18.98 7.43 -8.78
N LEU A 79 19.77 8.42 -8.34
CA LEU A 79 21.24 8.36 -8.41
C LEU A 79 21.83 7.22 -7.57
N MET A 80 21.14 6.81 -6.50
CA MET A 80 21.49 5.65 -5.68
C MET A 80 20.96 4.32 -6.27
N GLY A 81 20.43 4.32 -7.49
CA GLY A 81 19.88 3.12 -8.15
C GLY A 81 18.52 2.68 -7.61
N ARG A 82 17.75 3.58 -6.99
CA ARG A 82 16.41 3.32 -6.44
C ARG A 82 15.38 4.29 -6.99
N ALA A 83 14.29 3.77 -7.54
CA ALA A 83 13.13 4.57 -7.88
C ALA A 83 12.25 4.75 -6.63
N ARG A 84 12.36 5.91 -5.97
CA ARG A 84 11.50 6.30 -4.84
C ARG A 84 10.48 7.33 -5.30
N PHE A 85 9.19 7.02 -5.17
CA PHE A 85 8.09 7.92 -5.44
C PHE A 85 7.47 8.39 -4.14
N ASP A 86 7.70 9.66 -3.79
CA ASP A 86 7.04 10.30 -2.66
C ASP A 86 5.61 10.67 -3.07
N ILE A 87 4.63 10.22 -2.27
CA ILE A 87 3.20 10.40 -2.52
C ILE A 87 2.62 11.19 -1.35
N ALA A 88 1.90 12.26 -1.68
CA ALA A 88 1.24 13.09 -0.69
C ALA A 88 -0.15 13.52 -1.16
N ARG A 89 -1.13 13.28 -0.31
CA ARG A 89 -2.49 13.81 -0.34
C ARG A 89 -2.66 14.65 0.90
N THR A 90 -2.81 15.95 0.70
CA THR A 90 -3.04 16.89 1.80
C THR A 90 -4.28 17.70 1.45
N LYS A 91 -5.38 17.37 2.10
CA LYS A 91 -6.64 18.11 2.09
C LYS A 91 -6.92 18.75 3.45
N GLY A 92 -6.05 18.55 4.45
CA GLY A 92 -6.24 19.02 5.82
C GLY A 92 -7.30 18.21 6.58
N LEU A 93 -7.52 16.96 6.16
CA LEU A 93 -8.56 16.08 6.68
C LEU A 93 -7.93 14.80 7.27
N PRO A 94 -8.67 14.03 8.09
CA PRO A 94 -8.19 12.76 8.65
C PRO A 94 -7.86 11.67 7.60
N ASP A 95 -8.26 11.85 6.34
CA ASP A 95 -7.93 10.98 5.20
C ASP A 95 -6.69 11.44 4.42
N ASP A 96 -5.92 12.40 4.96
CA ASP A 96 -4.63 12.78 4.41
C ASP A 96 -3.68 11.57 4.44
N VAL A 97 -2.90 11.42 3.36
CA VAL A 97 -1.97 10.31 3.17
C VAL A 97 -0.63 10.86 2.75
N LYS A 98 0.43 10.45 3.44
CA LYS A 98 1.82 10.75 3.11
C LYS A 98 2.61 9.45 3.17
N GLY A 99 3.57 9.29 2.28
CA GLY A 99 4.52 8.18 2.32
C GLY A 99 5.29 8.10 1.03
N ALA A 100 6.05 7.04 0.84
CA ALA A 100 6.71 6.77 -0.42
C ALA A 100 6.65 5.31 -0.82
N LEU A 101 6.69 5.07 -2.13
CA LEU A 101 6.91 3.75 -2.71
C LEU A 101 8.34 3.68 -3.23
N THR A 102 9.11 2.71 -2.77
CA THR A 102 10.50 2.51 -3.19
C THR A 102 10.65 1.19 -3.94
N VAL A 103 11.24 1.27 -5.14
CA VAL A 103 11.57 0.13 -6.00
C VAL A 103 13.06 0.21 -6.35
N GLY A 104 13.78 -0.89 -6.18
CA GLY A 104 15.21 -1.00 -6.51
C GLY A 104 15.59 -2.42 -6.92
N PHE A 105 16.89 -2.68 -7.07
CA PHE A 105 17.40 -4.00 -7.46
C PHE A 105 16.99 -5.09 -6.47
N GLY A 106 15.93 -5.83 -6.82
CA GLY A 106 15.36 -6.89 -5.98
C GLY A 106 14.68 -6.40 -4.70
N ARG A 107 14.45 -5.09 -4.55
CA ARG A 107 13.75 -4.53 -3.39
C ARG A 107 12.51 -3.77 -3.80
N ILE A 108 11.42 -3.99 -3.07
CA ILE A 108 10.17 -3.24 -3.23
C ILE A 108 9.55 -3.02 -1.86
N GLY A 109 9.09 -1.81 -1.60
CA GLY A 109 8.53 -1.49 -0.30
C GLY A 109 7.90 -0.12 -0.25
N VAL A 110 7.36 0.19 0.91
CA VAL A 110 6.82 1.49 1.27
C VAL A 110 7.63 2.07 2.43
N ASP A 111 7.77 3.38 2.46
CA ASP A 111 8.50 4.10 3.50
C ASP A 111 7.62 5.21 4.08
N ASP A 112 7.64 5.35 5.41
CA ASP A 112 7.02 6.43 6.19
C ASP A 112 5.54 6.69 5.84
N VAL A 113 4.78 5.61 5.65
CA VAL A 113 3.37 5.71 5.28
C VAL A 113 2.54 6.08 6.49
N THR A 114 1.96 7.27 6.45
CA THR A 114 1.01 7.78 7.44
C THR A 114 -0.26 8.22 6.73
N GLY A 115 -1.40 7.70 7.17
CA GLY A 115 -2.71 8.08 6.64
C GLY A 115 -3.76 6.97 6.74
N SER A 116 -4.93 7.23 6.17
CA SER A 116 -6.05 6.28 6.17
C SER A 116 -6.27 5.67 4.79
N VAL A 117 -6.29 4.34 4.71
CA VAL A 117 -6.56 3.57 3.49
C VAL A 117 -7.92 2.88 3.65
N PRO A 118 -8.98 3.32 2.94
CA PRO A 118 -10.26 2.63 2.97
C PRO A 118 -10.15 1.28 2.24
N LEU A 119 -10.55 0.19 2.88
CA LEU A 119 -10.40 -1.17 2.33
C LEU A 119 -11.62 -1.65 1.55
N GLY A 120 -12.72 -0.88 1.56
CA GLY A 120 -13.93 -1.21 0.82
C GLY A 120 -14.42 -2.63 1.09
N ARG A 121 -14.39 -3.49 0.06
CA ARG A 121 -14.78 -4.91 0.13
C ARG A 121 -13.60 -5.88 -0.01
N THR A 122 -12.36 -5.39 0.00
CA THR A 122 -11.16 -6.20 -0.27
C THR A 122 -11.06 -7.41 0.66
N PHE A 123 -11.43 -7.26 1.93
CA PHE A 123 -11.36 -8.35 2.91
C PHE A 123 -12.70 -9.02 3.22
N ALA A 124 -13.73 -8.81 2.39
CA ALA A 124 -15.03 -9.44 2.60
C ALA A 124 -14.87 -10.97 2.74
N PRO A 125 -15.55 -11.62 3.70
CA PRO A 125 -16.61 -11.09 4.58
C PRO A 125 -16.15 -10.35 5.85
N LEU A 126 -14.85 -10.16 6.11
CA LEU A 126 -14.38 -9.42 7.29
C LEU A 126 -14.81 -7.95 7.21
N PRO A 127 -15.45 -7.37 8.24
CA PRO A 127 -15.90 -5.98 8.19
C PRO A 127 -14.80 -5.03 8.62
N VAL A 128 -13.69 -5.04 7.89
CA VAL A 128 -12.64 -4.04 8.03
C VAL A 128 -12.93 -2.90 7.05
N GLY A 129 -13.22 -1.71 7.57
CA GLY A 129 -13.57 -0.55 6.77
C GLY A 129 -12.35 0.22 6.27
N SER A 130 -11.36 0.45 7.15
CA SER A 130 -10.15 1.19 6.81
C SER A 130 -8.96 0.78 7.68
N LEU A 131 -7.75 0.89 7.14
CA LEU A 131 -6.51 0.85 7.92
C LEU A 131 -5.99 2.27 8.12
N ILE A 132 -5.69 2.63 9.35
CA ILE A 132 -4.93 3.82 9.70
C ILE A 132 -3.49 3.37 9.87
N LEU A 133 -2.60 3.96 9.10
CA LEU A 133 -1.18 3.69 9.08
C LEU A 133 -0.48 4.86 9.78
N GLU A 134 0.45 4.55 10.66
CA GLU A 134 1.27 5.53 11.37
C GLU A 134 2.74 5.13 11.24
N GLU A 135 3.46 5.88 10.42
CA GLU A 135 4.89 5.73 10.16
C GLU A 135 5.25 4.30 9.72
N VAL A 136 4.42 3.75 8.83
CA VAL A 136 4.61 2.39 8.33
C VAL A 136 5.69 2.34 7.27
N SER A 137 6.75 1.60 7.55
CA SER A 137 7.84 1.32 6.64
C SER A 137 8.02 -0.20 6.50
N ALA A 138 7.92 -0.73 5.29
CA ALA A 138 8.07 -2.16 5.05
C ALA A 138 8.65 -2.42 3.66
N HIS A 139 9.61 -3.35 3.55
CA HIS A 139 10.15 -3.74 2.27
C HIS A 139 10.46 -5.23 2.17
N PHE A 140 10.30 -5.74 0.95
CA PHE A 140 10.71 -7.07 0.55
C PHE A 140 12.08 -7.02 -0.14
N SER A 141 12.92 -8.01 0.14
CA SER A 141 14.18 -8.28 -0.57
C SER A 141 14.10 -9.64 -1.24
N GLY A 142 13.92 -9.68 -2.55
CA GLY A 142 13.42 -10.86 -3.25
C GLY A 142 12.02 -11.19 -2.75
N GLU A 143 11.73 -12.45 -2.44
CA GLU A 143 10.44 -12.87 -1.85
C GLU A 143 10.38 -12.71 -0.33
N ARG A 144 11.49 -12.40 0.34
CA ARG A 144 11.51 -12.31 1.81
C ARG A 144 11.12 -10.93 2.32
N CYS A 145 10.37 -10.88 3.41
CA CYS A 145 10.18 -9.64 4.16
C CYS A 145 11.52 -9.26 4.80
N GLY A 146 12.12 -8.17 4.34
CA GLY A 146 13.43 -7.71 4.79
C GLY A 146 13.34 -6.75 5.97
N HIS A 147 12.24 -6.01 6.08
CA HIS A 147 11.99 -5.04 7.12
C HIS A 147 10.50 -4.69 7.19
N ALA A 148 10.03 -4.41 8.40
CA ALA A 148 8.67 -4.00 8.69
C ALA A 148 8.67 -3.28 10.05
N GLU A 149 8.21 -2.04 10.07
CA GLU A 149 8.06 -1.23 11.27
C GLU A 149 6.91 -0.24 11.13
N GLY A 150 6.49 0.33 12.26
CA GLY A 150 5.35 1.24 12.33
C GLY A 150 4.08 0.56 12.85
N ARG A 151 3.04 1.35 12.99
CA ARG A 151 1.80 0.95 13.67
C ARG A 151 0.62 1.02 12.71
N VAL A 152 -0.25 0.03 12.82
CA VAL A 152 -1.47 -0.07 12.03
C VAL A 152 -2.66 -0.20 12.97
N ARG A 153 -3.74 0.52 12.66
CA ARG A 153 -5.02 0.42 13.33
C ARG A 153 -6.12 0.12 12.31
N ALA A 154 -6.76 -1.03 12.43
CA ALA A 154 -7.95 -1.39 11.66
C ALA A 154 -9.19 -0.80 12.31
N ARG A 155 -9.95 -0.02 11.54
CA ARG A 155 -11.30 0.43 11.90
C ARG A 155 -12.31 -0.49 11.22
N MET A 156 -13.24 -1.01 12.02
CA MET A 156 -14.28 -1.90 11.51
C MET A 156 -15.38 -1.12 10.79
N ALA A 157 -15.93 -1.68 9.73
CA ALA A 157 -16.99 -1.08 8.91
C ALA A 157 -18.37 -1.12 9.60
N GLY A 158 -18.51 -1.91 10.67
CA GLY A 158 -19.76 -2.05 11.42
C GLY A 158 -19.52 -2.58 12.83
N GLN A 159 -20.58 -2.53 13.63
CA GLN A 159 -20.62 -3.16 14.95
C GLN A 159 -21.14 -4.58 14.79
N PHE A 160 -20.38 -5.56 15.29
CA PHE A 160 -20.90 -6.90 15.44
C PHE A 160 -21.68 -6.99 16.75
N PRO A 161 -22.92 -7.52 16.76
CA PRO A 161 -23.64 -7.76 18.00
C PRO A 161 -22.78 -8.60 18.96
N GLY A 162 -22.59 -8.08 20.18
CA GLY A 162 -21.79 -8.74 21.22
C GLY A 162 -20.27 -8.52 21.14
N LEU A 163 -19.74 -7.80 20.14
CA LEU A 163 -18.32 -7.38 20.10
C LEU A 163 -18.17 -5.87 20.20
N ASN A 164 -17.33 -5.40 21.13
CA ASN A 164 -17.00 -3.98 21.23
C ASN A 164 -15.76 -3.65 20.39
N LEU A 165 -15.96 -3.45 19.09
CA LEU A 165 -14.92 -3.06 18.13
C LEU A 165 -14.94 -1.57 17.79
N SER A 166 -15.60 -0.75 18.62
CA SER A 166 -15.74 0.70 18.40
C SER A 166 -14.38 1.41 18.33
N GLN A 167 -13.41 0.91 19.10
CA GLN A 167 -12.03 1.39 19.09
C GLN A 167 -11.22 0.76 17.94
N GLY A 168 -11.69 -0.30 17.32
CA GLY A 168 -10.93 -1.05 16.31
C GLY A 168 -9.83 -1.91 16.91
N LEU A 169 -8.96 -2.44 16.05
CA LEU A 169 -7.83 -3.28 16.44
C LEU A 169 -6.53 -2.59 16.05
N SER A 170 -5.48 -2.72 16.86
CA SER A 170 -4.18 -2.12 16.57
C SER A 170 -3.03 -3.09 16.82
N GLY A 171 -1.94 -2.88 16.09
CA GLY A 171 -0.71 -3.64 16.24
C GLY A 171 0.45 -2.98 15.52
N THR A 172 1.66 -3.39 15.89
CA THR A 172 2.89 -3.05 15.17
C THR A 172 3.20 -4.13 14.15
N ILE A 173 3.52 -3.70 12.94
CA ILE A 173 3.83 -4.63 11.86
C ILE A 173 5.19 -5.29 12.08
N ALA A 174 5.37 -6.47 11.54
CA ALA A 174 6.62 -7.23 11.65
C ALA A 174 6.84 -8.10 10.41
N CYS A 175 8.06 -8.58 10.22
CA CYS A 175 8.33 -9.62 9.23
C CYS A 175 8.13 -11.00 9.86
N ASP A 176 7.41 -11.87 9.17
CA ASP A 176 7.21 -13.28 9.49
C ASP A 176 7.70 -14.12 8.31
N GLY A 177 9.00 -14.39 8.29
CA GLY A 177 9.67 -15.10 7.18
C GLY A 177 9.57 -14.36 5.85
N ASP A 178 8.72 -14.86 4.95
CA ASP A 178 8.45 -14.28 3.63
C ASP A 178 7.22 -13.35 3.60
N ALA A 179 6.51 -13.20 4.72
CA ALA A 179 5.32 -12.39 4.82
C ALA A 179 5.56 -11.12 5.64
N LEU A 180 4.88 -10.03 5.24
CA LEU A 180 4.59 -8.90 6.09
C LEU A 180 3.42 -9.27 7.01
N LEU A 181 3.65 -9.25 8.31
CA LEU A 181 2.69 -9.60 9.35
C LEU A 181 2.12 -8.35 10.01
N LEU A 182 0.80 -8.29 10.11
CA LEU A 182 0.06 -7.29 10.85
C LEU A 182 -0.75 -8.00 11.96
N PRO A 183 -0.21 -8.12 13.18
CA PRO A 183 -0.87 -8.74 14.32
C PRO A 183 -1.72 -7.69 15.06
N LEU A 184 -2.96 -7.53 14.64
CA LEU A 184 -3.88 -6.54 15.20
C LEU A 184 -4.66 -7.14 16.36
N VAL A 185 -4.78 -6.40 17.47
CA VAL A 185 -5.50 -6.83 18.67
C VAL A 185 -6.45 -5.74 19.13
N SER A 186 -7.62 -6.11 19.62
CA SER A 186 -8.56 -5.18 20.25
C SER A 186 -8.05 -4.71 21.61
N GLN A 187 -8.72 -3.73 22.21
CA GLN A 187 -8.40 -3.27 23.55
C GLN A 187 -8.63 -4.35 24.63
N SER A 188 -9.59 -5.26 24.43
CA SER A 188 -9.90 -6.33 25.37
C SER A 188 -8.90 -7.50 25.29
N GLY A 189 -8.18 -7.62 24.17
CA GLY A 189 -7.31 -8.77 23.88
C GLY A 189 -8.05 -10.01 23.37
N LEU A 190 -9.39 -9.99 23.37
CA LEU A 190 -10.22 -11.14 23.00
C LEU A 190 -10.38 -11.29 21.48
N GLU A 191 -10.34 -10.18 20.75
CA GLU A 191 -10.42 -10.16 19.30
C GLU A 191 -9.04 -9.86 18.70
N LYS A 192 -8.59 -10.77 17.85
CA LYS A 192 -7.31 -10.71 17.16
C LYS A 192 -7.54 -10.84 15.67
N VAL A 193 -6.92 -9.97 14.88
CA VAL A 193 -6.88 -10.09 13.42
C VAL A 193 -5.42 -10.20 13.01
N THR A 194 -5.06 -11.31 12.38
CA THR A 194 -3.73 -11.54 11.83
C THR A 194 -3.81 -11.43 10.32
N LEU A 195 -3.17 -10.42 9.75
CA LEU A 195 -3.04 -10.27 8.30
C LEU A 195 -1.60 -10.58 7.88
N ARG A 196 -1.44 -11.53 6.98
CA ARG A 196 -0.17 -11.84 6.31
C ARG A 196 -0.26 -11.44 4.85
N ILE A 197 0.73 -10.68 4.37
CA ILE A 197 0.81 -10.20 3.00
C ILE A 197 2.15 -10.63 2.41
N TRP A 198 2.13 -11.24 1.24
CA TRP A 198 3.33 -11.62 0.50
C TRP A 198 3.65 -10.59 -0.59
N ARG A 199 4.89 -10.59 -1.07
CA ARG A 199 5.33 -9.71 -2.17
C ARG A 199 4.45 -9.80 -3.42
N SER A 200 3.87 -10.97 -3.70
CA SER A 200 2.98 -11.19 -4.83
C SER A 200 1.63 -10.47 -4.72
N GLY A 201 1.32 -9.86 -3.57
CA GLY A 201 0.00 -9.30 -3.28
C GLY A 201 -1.00 -10.31 -2.74
N ARG A 202 -0.63 -11.61 -2.69
CA ARG A 202 -1.41 -12.61 -1.96
C ARG A 202 -1.52 -12.21 -0.49
N TYR A 203 -2.67 -12.44 0.12
CA TYR A 203 -2.86 -12.24 1.54
C TYR A 203 -3.68 -13.36 2.19
N VAL A 204 -3.50 -13.50 3.50
CA VAL A 204 -4.32 -14.31 4.39
C VAL A 204 -4.69 -13.44 5.58
N ALA A 205 -6.00 -13.25 5.79
CA ALA A 205 -6.55 -12.55 6.93
C ALA A 205 -7.28 -13.56 7.83
N GLU A 206 -6.89 -13.64 9.08
CA GLU A 206 -7.52 -14.51 10.08
C GLU A 206 -8.03 -13.66 11.22
N MET A 207 -9.32 -13.79 11.55
CA MET A 207 -9.93 -13.20 12.73
C MET A 207 -10.22 -14.30 13.74
N ARG A 208 -9.73 -14.12 14.95
CA ARG A 208 -9.97 -14.98 16.10
C ARG A 208 -10.68 -14.17 17.19
N VAL A 209 -11.77 -14.73 17.69
CA VAL A 209 -12.55 -14.15 18.79
C VAL A 209 -12.61 -15.19 19.91
N GLU A 210 -12.03 -14.87 21.06
CA GLU A 210 -12.10 -15.71 22.25
C GLU A 210 -13.36 -15.37 23.04
N THR A 211 -14.27 -16.34 23.19
CA THR A 211 -15.53 -16.14 23.90
C THR A 211 -16.03 -17.44 24.53
N ALA A 212 -16.54 -17.33 25.75
CA ALA A 212 -17.26 -18.40 26.45
C ALA A 212 -18.79 -18.23 26.36
N ASP A 213 -19.27 -17.15 25.75
CA ASP A 213 -20.70 -16.87 25.59
C ASP A 213 -21.27 -17.68 24.40
N PRO A 214 -22.18 -18.64 24.65
CA PRO A 214 -22.76 -19.46 23.60
C PRO A 214 -23.63 -18.66 22.63
N THR A 215 -24.24 -17.55 23.07
CA THR A 215 -25.07 -16.70 22.21
C THR A 215 -24.22 -15.92 21.21
N LEU A 216 -23.09 -15.39 21.67
CA LEU A 216 -22.10 -14.75 20.81
C LEU A 216 -21.46 -15.76 19.84
N ALA A 217 -21.12 -16.95 20.32
CA ALA A 217 -20.60 -18.02 19.48
C ALA A 217 -21.58 -18.40 18.35
N ALA A 218 -22.87 -18.56 18.66
CA ALA A 218 -23.90 -18.84 17.66
C ALA A 218 -24.05 -17.70 16.63
N THR A 219 -23.99 -16.46 17.09
CA THR A 219 -24.06 -15.27 16.22
C THR A 219 -22.86 -15.19 15.27
N LEU A 220 -21.65 -15.46 15.77
CA LEU A 220 -20.44 -15.52 14.96
C LEU A 220 -20.47 -16.69 13.96
N GLY A 221 -21.06 -17.82 14.35
CA GLY A 221 -21.30 -18.95 13.46
C GLY A 221 -22.16 -18.58 12.24
N GLN A 222 -23.21 -17.78 12.44
CA GLN A 222 -24.04 -17.27 11.34
C GLN A 222 -23.27 -16.31 10.41
N ALA A 223 -22.23 -15.64 10.93
CA ALA A 223 -21.33 -14.79 10.15
C ALA A 223 -20.19 -15.57 9.46
N GLY A 224 -20.17 -16.91 9.56
CA GLY A 224 -19.19 -17.78 8.91
C GLY A 224 -17.96 -18.12 9.75
N PHE A 225 -17.94 -17.76 11.03
CA PHE A 225 -16.88 -18.22 11.94
C PHE A 225 -17.06 -19.70 12.27
N ALA A 226 -15.94 -20.43 12.36
CA ALA A 226 -15.90 -21.80 12.83
C ALA A 226 -15.39 -21.87 14.28
N GLY A 227 -16.02 -22.69 15.10
CA GLY A 227 -15.59 -22.93 16.48
C GLY A 227 -14.34 -23.81 16.54
N ILE A 228 -13.31 -23.34 17.26
CA ILE A 228 -12.07 -24.07 17.54
C ILE A 228 -11.76 -23.92 19.03
N GLY A 229 -12.16 -24.91 19.83
CA GLY A 229 -12.10 -24.84 21.30
C GLY A 229 -12.96 -23.69 21.82
N ASN A 230 -12.39 -22.81 22.66
CA ASN A 230 -13.07 -21.63 23.22
C ASN A 230 -12.96 -20.37 22.32
N ALA A 231 -12.74 -20.56 21.03
CA ALA A 231 -12.59 -19.46 20.09
C ALA A 231 -13.38 -19.67 18.81
N GLN A 232 -13.79 -18.56 18.22
CA GLN A 232 -14.40 -18.49 16.91
C GLN A 232 -13.36 -17.98 15.92
N LEU A 233 -13.18 -18.66 14.80
CA LEU A 233 -12.17 -18.35 13.80
C LEU A 233 -12.79 -18.15 12.41
N LEU A 234 -12.41 -17.07 11.74
CA LEU A 234 -12.76 -16.79 10.36
C LEU A 234 -11.49 -16.51 9.57
N LYS A 235 -11.28 -17.24 8.48
CA LYS A 235 -10.11 -17.10 7.62
C LYS A 235 -10.55 -16.69 6.22
N VAL A 236 -9.86 -15.70 5.65
CA VAL A 236 -10.08 -15.18 4.31
C VAL A 236 -8.75 -15.11 3.58
N GLU A 237 -8.73 -15.57 2.33
CA GLU A 237 -7.55 -15.53 1.47
C GLU A 237 -7.90 -14.81 0.17
N GLY A 238 -6.93 -14.11 -0.41
CA GLY A 238 -7.13 -13.39 -1.66
C GLY A 238 -5.85 -12.75 -2.19
N THR A 239 -6.02 -11.82 -3.12
CA THR A 239 -4.97 -11.02 -3.75
C THR A 239 -5.39 -9.56 -3.80
N LEU A 240 -4.47 -8.65 -3.45
CA LEU A 240 -4.67 -7.19 -3.48
C LEU A 240 -4.75 -6.63 -4.90
#